data_AF-A0A7L9FL34-F1
#
_entry.id   AF-A0A7L9FL34-F1
#
_cell.length_a   1.000
_cell.length_b   1.000
_cell.length_c   1.000
_cell.angle_alpha   90.00
_cell.angle_beta   90.00
_cell.angle_gamma   90.00
#
_symmetry.space_group_name_H-M   'P 1'
#
loop_
_entity.id
_entity.type
_entity.pdbx_description
1 polymer ?
#
loop_
_entity_poly.entity_id
_entity_poly.type
_entity_poly.pdbx_seq_one_letter_code
_entity_poly.pdbx_strand_id
1 'polypeptide(L)'
;MPRIVQAVKALLPDSRVYVFGSVLKGEAVGGSDVDVLIVSSLLPVDNLSRAEIKARVEELASLPPYHPFELHLADESEAKWYFSRVKELVEVTDAG
;
A
#
# COMPACT_ATOMS: atom_id res chain seq x y z
N MET A 1 -2.76 -2.86 10.13
CA MET A 1 -2.59 -1.80 9.12
C MET A 1 -1.95 -0.51 9.65
N PRO A 2 -2.22 0.00 10.87
CA PRO A 2 -1.67 1.29 11.33
C PRO A 2 -0.15 1.45 11.15
N ARG A 3 0.63 0.40 11.46
CA ARG A 3 2.10 0.39 11.27
C ARG A 3 2.54 0.59 9.82
N ILE A 4 1.83 0.02 8.84
CA ILE A 4 2.14 0.22 7.41
C ILE A 4 1.85 1.67 7.02
N VAL A 5 0.70 2.21 7.43
CA VAL A 5 0.34 3.62 7.16
C VAL A 5 1.38 4.56 7.77
N GLN A 6 1.80 4.33 9.01
CA GLN A 6 2.83 5.12 9.69
C GLN A 6 4.19 5.04 8.98
N ALA A 7 4.63 3.84 8.61
CA ALA A 7 5.87 3.63 7.86
C ALA A 7 5.85 4.35 6.51
N VAL A 8 4.74 4.22 5.77
CA VAL A 8 4.53 4.91 4.50
C VAL A 8 4.56 6.43 4.69
N LYS A 9 3.86 6.96 5.70
CA LYS A 9 3.83 8.41 5.99
C LYS A 9 5.19 8.96 6.41
N ALA A 10 6.02 8.17 7.08
CA ALA A 10 7.38 8.56 7.43
C ALA A 10 8.29 8.73 6.20
N LEU A 11 8.07 7.93 5.15
CA LEU A 11 8.87 7.97 3.92
C LEU A 11 8.27 8.90 2.85
N LEU A 12 6.95 8.94 2.75
CA LEU A 12 6.17 9.67 1.75
C LEU A 12 5.05 10.44 2.48
N PRO A 13 5.34 11.63 3.05
CA PRO A 13 4.39 12.35 3.89
C PRO A 13 3.07 12.73 3.19
N ASP A 14 3.13 12.94 1.87
CA ASP A 14 2.00 13.30 1.01
C ASP A 14 1.12 12.10 0.61
N SER A 15 1.52 10.88 0.99
CA SER A 15 0.90 9.66 0.50
C SER A 15 -0.56 9.49 0.92
N ARG A 16 -1.35 8.82 0.08
CA ARG A 16 -2.65 8.25 0.44
C ARG A 16 -2.56 6.73 0.34
N VAL A 17 -3.08 6.05 1.34
CA VAL A 17 -2.98 4.58 1.44
C VAL A 17 -4.37 3.98 1.30
N TYR A 18 -4.53 3.06 0.37
CA TYR A 18 -5.77 2.36 0.13
C TYR A 18 -5.56 0.86 0.26
N VAL A 19 -6.55 0.16 0.79
CA VAL A 19 -6.63 -1.30 0.73
C VAL A 19 -7.65 -1.68 -0.32
N PHE A 20 -7.34 -2.70 -1.12
CA PHE A 20 -8.24 -3.25 -2.11
C PHE A 20 -8.04 -4.77 -2.24
N GLY A 21 -8.73 -5.39 -3.20
CA GLY A 21 -8.61 -6.83 -3.47
C GLY A 21 -9.68 -7.67 -2.76
N SER A 22 -9.58 -8.99 -2.92
CA SER A 22 -10.60 -9.96 -2.46
C SER A 22 -10.79 -10.00 -0.94
N VAL A 23 -9.78 -9.56 -0.18
CA VAL A 23 -9.78 -9.60 1.30
C VAL A 23 -10.82 -8.67 1.93
N LEU A 24 -11.26 -7.62 1.23
CA LEU A 24 -12.29 -6.70 1.74
C LEU A 24 -13.67 -7.36 1.93
N LYS A 25 -13.91 -8.55 1.35
CA LYS A 25 -15.23 -9.22 1.37
C LYS A 25 -15.56 -10.03 2.63
N GLY A 26 -14.79 -9.92 3.71
CA GLY A 26 -15.12 -10.54 5.00
C GLY A 26 -14.93 -12.06 5.08
N GLU A 27 -14.42 -12.68 4.02
CA GLU A 27 -14.10 -14.12 3.96
C GLU A 27 -12.58 -14.28 3.81
N ALA A 28 -11.84 -14.01 4.88
CA ALA A 28 -10.41 -14.30 4.91
C ALA A 28 -10.19 -15.82 5.04
N VAL A 29 -10.32 -16.55 3.93
CA VAL A 29 -9.95 -17.96 3.85
C VAL A 29 -8.43 -18.05 3.67
N GLY A 30 -7.69 -17.80 4.75
CA GLY A 30 -6.34 -18.29 5.04
C GLY A 30 -5.18 -18.14 4.04
N GLY A 31 -5.33 -17.51 2.86
CA GLY A 31 -4.26 -17.50 1.85
C GLY A 31 -4.38 -16.48 0.72
N SER A 32 -5.18 -15.42 0.87
CA SER A 32 -5.22 -14.32 -0.11
C SER A 32 -4.38 -13.14 0.36
N ASP A 33 -3.59 -12.58 -0.55
CA ASP A 33 -2.83 -11.35 -0.31
C ASP A 33 -3.78 -10.15 -0.15
N VAL A 34 -3.37 -9.21 0.71
CA VAL A 34 -4.02 -7.92 0.99
C VAL A 34 -3.28 -6.89 0.16
N ASP A 35 -3.92 -6.41 -0.91
CA ASP A 35 -3.34 -5.38 -1.75
C ASP A 35 -3.40 -4.01 -1.07
N VAL A 36 -2.26 -3.33 -0.97
CA VAL A 36 -2.12 -2.00 -0.41
C VAL A 36 -1.60 -1.06 -1.49
N LEU A 37 -2.45 -0.15 -1.95
CA LEU A 37 -2.08 0.91 -2.88
C LEU A 37 -1.58 2.14 -2.12
N ILE A 38 -0.35 2.57 -2.40
CA ILE A 38 0.25 3.79 -1.88
C ILE A 38 0.36 4.78 -3.04
N VAL A 39 -0.43 5.85 -2.97
CA VAL A 39 -0.43 6.93 -3.94
C VAL A 39 0.39 8.10 -3.40
N SER A 40 1.41 8.56 -4.12
CA SER A 40 2.23 9.72 -3.70
C SER A 40 2.86 10.42 -4.91
N SER A 41 2.97 11.74 -4.84
CA SER A 41 3.66 12.57 -5.84
C SER A 41 5.19 12.56 -5.67
N LEU A 42 5.70 12.04 -4.54
CA LEU A 42 7.13 11.97 -4.22
C LEU A 42 7.80 10.68 -4.71
N LEU A 43 7.05 9.82 -5.41
CA LEU A 43 7.59 8.55 -5.88
C LEU A 43 8.66 8.75 -6.97
N PRO A 44 9.77 8.00 -6.91
CA PRO A 44 10.76 7.98 -7.99
C PRO A 44 10.18 7.26 -9.21
N VAL A 45 10.71 7.62 -10.38
CA VAL A 45 10.27 7.05 -11.67
C VAL A 45 10.85 5.66 -11.91
N ASP A 46 12.04 5.37 -11.34
CA ASP A 46 12.73 4.12 -11.59
C ASP A 46 12.27 2.98 -10.65
N ASN A 47 12.30 1.76 -11.18
CA ASN A 47 11.79 0.59 -10.47
C ASN A 47 12.67 0.17 -9.28
N LEU A 48 13.97 0.47 -9.30
CA LEU A 48 14.88 0.07 -8.22
C LEU A 48 14.59 0.88 -6.96
N SER A 49 14.55 2.21 -7.08
CA SER A 49 14.19 3.10 -5.97
C SER A 49 12.79 2.82 -5.45
N ARG A 50 11.83 2.49 -6.33
CA ARG A 50 10.48 2.06 -5.93
C ARG A 50 10.50 0.75 -5.14
N ALA A 51 11.33 -0.22 -5.52
CA ALA A 51 11.50 -1.47 -4.77
C ALA A 51 12.13 -1.22 -3.39
N GLU A 52 13.12 -0.32 -3.31
CA GLU A 52 13.73 0.09 -2.03
C GLU A 52 12.70 0.74 -1.10
N ILE A 53 11.79 1.57 -1.61
CA ILE A 53 10.70 2.15 -0.81
C ILE A 53 9.83 1.04 -0.22
N LYS A 54 9.43 0.04 -1.00
CA LYS A 54 8.62 -1.09 -0.50
C LYS A 54 9.33 -1.82 0.63
N ALA A 55 10.60 -2.20 0.43
CA ALA A 55 11.40 -2.88 1.43
C ALA A 55 11.54 -2.06 2.72
N ARG A 56 11.76 -0.75 2.62
CA ARG A 56 11.84 0.15 3.78
C ARG A 56 10.50 0.29 4.51
N VAL A 57 9.37 0.30 3.79
CA VAL A 57 8.04 0.27 4.43
C VAL A 57 7.86 -1.01 5.23
N GLU A 58 8.20 -2.17 4.66
CA GLU A 58 8.10 -3.48 5.33
C GLU A 58 8.97 -3.53 6.61
N GLU A 59 10.21 -3.04 6.51
CA GLU A 59 11.15 -2.93 7.64
C GLU A 59 10.61 -2.02 8.76
N LEU A 60 10.22 -0.78 8.40
CA LEU A 60 9.70 0.20 9.37
C LEU A 60 8.38 -0.25 10.01
N ALA A 61 7.53 -0.94 9.26
CA ALA A 61 6.30 -1.52 9.78
C ALA A 61 6.56 -2.78 10.63
N SER A 62 7.81 -3.28 10.65
CA SER A 62 8.23 -4.52 11.30
C SER A 62 7.35 -5.70 10.87
N LEU A 63 7.19 -5.86 9.55
CA LEU A 63 6.47 -6.99 9.00
C LEU A 63 7.32 -8.27 9.10
N PRO A 64 6.70 -9.43 9.37
CA PRO A 64 7.40 -10.70 9.36
C PRO A 64 7.85 -11.05 7.93
N PRO A 65 8.91 -11.84 7.72
CA PRO A 65 9.40 -12.19 6.38
C PRO A 65 8.34 -12.83 5.45
N TYR A 66 7.34 -13.48 6.05
CA TYR A 66 6.16 -13.98 5.36
C TYR A 66 4.94 -13.20 5.87
N HIS A 67 4.40 -12.33 5.02
CA HIS A 67 3.21 -11.56 5.30
C HIS A 67 2.27 -11.55 4.09
N PRO A 68 0.95 -11.39 4.29
CA PRO A 68 -0.02 -11.40 3.21
C PRO A 68 -0.24 -9.99 2.65
N PHE A 69 0.77 -9.12 2.57
CA PHE A 69 0.58 -7.73 2.11
C PHE A 69 1.34 -7.53 0.81
N GLU A 70 0.64 -7.10 -0.23
CA GLU A 70 1.27 -6.73 -1.49
C GLU A 70 1.24 -5.20 -1.62
N LEU A 71 2.41 -4.57 -1.61
CA LEU A 71 2.54 -3.12 -1.72
C LEU A 71 2.58 -2.69 -3.19
N HIS A 72 1.62 -1.89 -3.61
CA HIS A 72 1.56 -1.24 -4.92
C HIS A 72 1.91 0.25 -4.76
N LEU A 73 2.85 0.74 -5.56
CA LEU A 73 3.21 2.17 -5.59
C LEU A 73 2.65 2.79 -6.87
N ALA A 74 1.98 3.93 -6.75
CA ALA A 74 1.43 4.66 -7.89
C ALA A 74 1.59 6.17 -7.70
N ASP A 75 1.99 6.88 -8.75
CA ASP A 75 1.82 8.33 -8.79
C ASP A 75 0.34 8.70 -9.04
N GLU A 76 0.02 10.00 -9.04
CA GLU A 76 -1.34 10.50 -9.27
C GLU A 76 -1.93 10.12 -10.65
N SER A 77 -1.09 9.90 -11.66
CA SER A 77 -1.54 9.48 -12.99
C SER A 77 -1.81 7.98 -13.04
N GLU A 78 -0.91 7.17 -12.49
CA GLU A 78 -1.03 5.72 -12.38
C GLU A 78 -2.22 5.33 -11.49
N ALA A 79 -2.46 6.07 -10.40
CA ALA A 79 -3.58 5.83 -9.48
C ALA A 79 -4.95 5.90 -10.15
N LYS A 80 -5.10 6.72 -11.20
CA LYS A 80 -6.35 6.81 -11.99
C LYS A 80 -6.76 5.46 -12.57
N TRP A 81 -5.78 4.64 -12.98
CA TRP A 81 -6.06 3.30 -13.49
C TRP A 81 -6.70 2.44 -12.39
N TYR A 82 -6.13 2.43 -11.18
CA TYR A 82 -6.67 1.69 -10.05
C TYR A 82 -8.08 2.15 -9.71
N PHE A 83 -8.29 3.46 -9.56
CA PHE A 83 -9.62 4.02 -9.23
C PHE A 83 -10.68 3.70 -10.29
N SER A 84 -10.29 3.50 -11.56
CA SER A 84 -11.21 3.16 -12.64
C SER A 84 -11.57 1.67 -12.72
N ARG A 85 -10.69 0.78 -12.23
CA ARG A 85 -10.77 -0.67 -12.47
C ARG A 85 -11.06 -1.49 -11.22
N VAL A 86 -10.61 -1.01 -10.08
CA VAL A 86 -10.82 -1.68 -8.81
C VAL A 86 -12.18 -1.27 -8.28
N LYS A 87 -13.05 -2.26 -8.04
CA LYS A 87 -14.45 -2.03 -7.64
C LYS A 87 -14.59 -1.37 -6.28
N GLU A 88 -13.67 -1.65 -5.38
CA GLU A 88 -13.69 -1.18 -4.00
C GLU A 88 -12.27 -0.88 -3.55
N LEU A 89 -12.03 0.38 -3.22
CA LEU A 89 -10.83 0.84 -2.51
C LEU A 89 -11.27 1.51 -1.23
N VAL A 90 -10.67 1.12 -0.12
CA VAL A 90 -10.91 1.74 1.18
C VAL A 90 -9.67 2.52 1.56
N GLU A 91 -9.79 3.84 1.67
CA GLU A 91 -8.71 4.66 2.19
C GLU A 91 -8.50 4.34 3.67
N VAL A 92 -7.24 4.08 4.04
CA VAL A 92 -6.85 3.79 5.42
C VAL A 92 -6.04 4.94 5.96
N THR A 93 -6.59 5.62 6.95
CA THR A 93 -5.91 6.68 7.68
C THR A 93 -5.31 6.13 8.96
N ASP A 94 -4.25 6.78 9.45
CA ASP A 94 -3.78 6.52 10.80
C ASP A 94 -4.85 6.99 11.78
N ALA A 95 -5.42 6.07 12.55
CA ALA A 95 -6.24 6.43 13.70
C ALA A 95 -5.24 6.79 14.80
N GLY A 96 -4.94 8.08 14.93
CA GLY A 96 -4.00 8.59 15.93
C GLY A 96 -4.32 8.14 17.36
#